data_AF-A0A2S2P3L2-F1
#
_entry.id   AF-A0A2S2P3L2-F1
#
_cell.length_a   1.000
_cell.length_b   1.000
_cell.length_c   1.000
_cell.angle_alpha   90.00
_cell.angle_beta   90.00
_cell.angle_gamma   90.00
#
_symmetry.space_group_name_H-M   'P 1'
#
loop_
_entity.id
_entity.type
_entity.pdbx_description
1 polymer ?
#
loop_
_entity_poly.entity_id
_entity_poly.type
_entity_poly.pdbx_seq_one_letter_code
_entity_poly.pdbx_strand_id
1 'polypeptide(L)'
;IEPNEFLSSQTAQGLRVTLHSTLELSMYLLEKCNFDYVLTGKTCQDDLEKFFGITRQAAGPNDHPSAPTFLHLYKILSVYSVLRPPKHGNCTITDADVPKISLADLRGIFHDKTSERFEKIVKLKEKLDSLIANNEW
;
A
#
# COMPACT_ATOMS: atom_id res chain seq x y z
N ILE A 1 32.33 26.34 -9.31
CA ILE A 1 31.67 25.52 -8.27
C ILE A 1 32.73 24.59 -7.79
N GLU A 2 33.26 24.88 -6.61
CA GLU A 2 34.24 24.00 -5.97
C GLU A 2 33.58 22.64 -5.66
N PRO A 3 34.32 21.53 -5.58
CA PRO A 3 33.74 20.19 -5.34
C PRO A 3 32.93 20.08 -4.03
N ASN A 4 33.21 20.93 -3.05
CA ASN A 4 32.48 21.06 -1.78
C ASN A 4 31.23 21.94 -1.87
N GLU A 5 31.06 22.70 -2.95
CA GLU A 5 29.87 23.49 -3.29
C GLU A 5 28.90 22.73 -4.20
N PHE A 6 29.28 21.53 -4.64
CA PHE A 6 28.47 20.66 -5.47
C PHE A 6 27.76 19.58 -4.64
N LEU A 7 26.74 18.95 -5.24
CA LEU A 7 26.05 17.80 -4.65
C LEU A 7 27.05 16.67 -4.34
N SER A 8 26.77 15.90 -3.29
CA SER A 8 27.50 14.65 -3.06
C SER A 8 27.46 13.77 -4.32
N SER A 9 28.51 13.02 -4.58
CA SER A 9 28.56 12.13 -5.76
C SER A 9 27.34 11.21 -5.83
N GLN A 10 26.86 10.73 -4.67
CA GLN A 10 25.68 9.89 -4.56
C GLN A 10 24.41 10.65 -4.97
N THR A 11 24.22 11.87 -4.47
CA THR A 11 23.06 12.70 -4.81
C THR A 11 23.07 13.09 -6.30
N ALA A 12 24.24 13.44 -6.84
CA ALA A 12 24.38 13.78 -8.26
C ALA A 12 24.07 12.58 -9.17
N GLN A 13 24.55 11.39 -8.84
CA GLN A 13 24.22 10.16 -9.58
C GLN A 13 22.74 9.80 -9.45
N GLY A 14 22.18 9.90 -8.24
CA GLY A 14 20.74 9.67 -8.01
C GLY A 14 19.88 10.62 -8.85
N LEU A 15 20.20 11.92 -8.86
CA LEU A 15 19.51 12.90 -9.68
C LEU A 15 19.60 12.58 -11.18
N ARG A 16 20.78 12.19 -11.66
CA ARG A 16 20.99 11.78 -13.06
C ARG A 16 20.10 10.60 -13.43
N VAL A 17 20.08 9.56 -12.60
CA VAL A 17 19.23 8.36 -12.82
C VAL A 17 17.76 8.75 -12.82
N THR A 18 17.30 9.53 -11.82
CA THR A 18 15.91 9.97 -11.74
C THR A 18 15.49 10.75 -13.00
N LEU A 19 16.31 11.70 -13.46
CA LEU A 19 16.00 12.48 -14.66
C LEU A 19 15.88 11.59 -15.90
N HIS A 20 16.84 10.70 -16.13
CA HIS A 20 16.80 9.78 -17.28
C HIS A 20 15.59 8.85 -17.21
N SER A 21 15.37 8.20 -16.08
CA SER A 21 14.23 7.27 -15.90
C SER A 21 12.88 7.96 -16.03
N THR A 22 12.72 9.19 -15.50
CA THR A 22 11.47 9.94 -15.64
C THR A 22 11.20 10.34 -17.08
N LEU A 23 12.21 10.73 -17.86
CA LEU A 23 12.06 11.05 -19.28
C LEU A 23 11.66 9.80 -20.08
N GLU A 24 12.39 8.70 -19.93
CA GLU A 24 12.12 7.46 -20.64
C GLU A 24 10.73 6.91 -20.32
N LEU A 25 10.34 6.89 -19.04
CA LEU A 25 9.01 6.48 -18.62
C LEU A 25 7.92 7.38 -19.20
N SER A 26 8.13 8.70 -19.18
CA SER A 26 7.16 9.66 -19.71
C SER A 26 6.97 9.48 -21.22
N MET A 27 8.06 9.34 -21.97
CA MET A 27 8.01 9.07 -23.41
C MET A 27 7.30 7.76 -23.71
N TYR A 28 7.59 6.69 -22.96
CA TYR A 28 6.91 5.41 -23.12
C TYR A 28 5.40 5.55 -22.90
N LEU A 29 4.96 6.25 -21.85
CA LEU A 29 3.54 6.43 -21.56
C LEU A 29 2.83 7.26 -22.65
N LEU A 30 3.46 8.33 -23.13
CA LEU A 30 2.87 9.18 -24.18
C LEU A 30 2.85 8.48 -25.54
N GLU A 31 3.96 7.89 -25.96
CA GLU A 31 4.11 7.38 -27.33
C GLU A 31 3.65 5.92 -27.51
N LYS A 32 3.81 5.07 -26.48
CA LYS A 32 3.48 3.64 -26.57
C LYS A 32 2.15 3.29 -25.91
N CYS A 33 1.84 3.92 -24.78
CA CYS A 33 0.58 3.71 -24.08
C CYS A 33 -0.51 4.72 -24.46
N ASN A 34 -0.17 5.73 -25.27
CA ASN A 34 -1.11 6.69 -25.85
C ASN A 34 -1.88 7.51 -24.79
N PHE A 35 -1.20 7.86 -23.69
CA PHE A 35 -1.71 8.81 -22.69
C PHE A 35 -1.57 10.26 -23.19
N ASP A 36 -2.54 11.12 -22.88
CA ASP A 36 -2.52 12.53 -23.29
C ASP A 36 -1.49 13.38 -22.53
N TYR A 37 -1.22 13.02 -21.27
CA TYR A 37 -0.26 13.71 -20.41
C TYR A 37 0.22 12.78 -19.29
N VAL A 38 1.37 13.12 -18.69
CA VAL A 38 1.98 12.36 -17.58
C VAL A 38 2.08 13.26 -16.35
N LEU A 39 1.54 12.78 -15.22
CA LEU A 39 1.64 13.45 -13.92
C LEU A 39 2.87 12.96 -13.17
N THR A 40 4.01 13.63 -13.35
CA THR A 40 5.26 13.29 -12.65
C THR A 40 5.16 13.39 -11.13
N GLY A 41 4.22 14.17 -10.59
CA GLY A 41 3.91 14.19 -9.16
C GLY A 41 3.37 12.86 -8.61
N LYS A 42 3.03 11.88 -9.47
CA LYS A 42 2.62 10.53 -9.07
C LYS A 42 3.76 9.52 -9.07
N THR A 43 4.96 9.91 -9.47
CA THR A 43 6.15 9.04 -9.47
C THR A 43 7.05 9.26 -8.25
N CYS A 44 6.57 9.97 -7.22
CA CYS A 44 7.28 10.19 -5.96
C CYS A 44 6.70 9.33 -4.81
N GLN A 45 7.42 9.27 -3.69
CA GLN A 45 7.01 8.51 -2.51
C GLN A 45 6.05 9.29 -1.58
N ASP A 46 5.66 10.51 -1.93
CA ASP A 46 4.87 11.39 -1.05
C ASP A 46 3.56 10.75 -0.59
N ASP A 47 2.88 10.03 -1.49
CA ASP A 47 1.61 9.37 -1.13
C ASP A 47 1.82 8.23 -0.11
N LEU A 48 2.99 7.57 -0.14
CA LEU A 48 3.39 6.58 0.87
C LEU A 48 3.75 7.25 2.20
N GLU A 49 4.49 8.36 2.17
CA GLU A 49 4.81 9.13 3.38
C GLU A 49 3.56 9.69 4.06
N LYS A 50 2.61 10.21 3.27
CA LYS A 50 1.29 10.63 3.76
C LYS A 50 0.57 9.48 4.45
N PHE A 51 0.61 8.27 3.89
CA PHE A 51 0.02 7.09 4.50
C PHE A 51 0.66 6.75 5.87
N PHE A 52 1.99 6.83 5.97
CA PHE A 52 2.66 6.66 7.26
C PHE A 52 2.29 7.75 8.27
N GLY A 53 2.11 8.99 7.81
CA GLY A 53 1.59 10.08 8.63
C GLY A 53 0.19 9.81 9.17
N ILE A 54 -0.74 9.35 8.31
CA ILE A 54 -2.10 8.96 8.71
C ILE A 54 -2.06 7.81 9.72
N THR A 55 -1.23 6.80 9.48
CA THR A 55 -1.12 5.65 10.37
C THR A 55 -0.61 6.07 11.76
N ARG A 56 0.35 6.99 11.81
CA ARG A 56 0.86 7.56 13.06
C ARG A 56 -0.21 8.35 13.80
N GLN A 57 -0.94 9.22 13.11
CA GLN A 57 -2.05 9.98 13.68
C GLN A 57 -3.16 9.06 14.22
N ALA A 58 -3.45 7.96 13.50
CA ALA A 58 -4.43 6.96 13.93
C ALA A 58 -3.99 6.17 15.18
N ALA A 59 -2.68 6.13 15.48
CA ALA A 59 -2.14 5.52 16.69
C ALA A 59 -2.29 6.42 17.94
N GLY A 60 -2.79 7.65 17.79
CA GLY A 60 -2.99 8.59 18.90
C GLY A 60 -1.66 9.01 19.52
N PRO A 61 -1.48 8.93 20.86
CA PRO A 61 -0.22 9.28 21.53
C PRO A 61 0.97 8.37 21.19
N ASN A 62 0.73 7.25 20.49
CA ASN A 62 1.75 6.27 20.17
C ASN A 62 2.42 6.57 18.82
N ASP A 63 3.25 7.61 18.77
CA ASP A 63 3.93 8.08 17.55
C ASP A 63 4.89 7.06 16.92
N HIS A 64 5.28 6.02 17.66
CA HIS A 64 6.17 4.96 17.19
C HIS A 64 5.51 3.59 17.42
N PRO A 65 4.47 3.25 16.64
CA PRO A 65 3.76 2.00 16.81
C PRO A 65 4.70 0.81 16.55
N SER A 66 4.61 -0.22 17.38
CA SER A 66 5.26 -1.50 17.11
C SER A 66 4.67 -2.17 15.86
N ALA A 67 5.41 -3.11 15.26
CA ALA A 67 4.95 -3.79 14.04
C ALA A 67 3.55 -4.43 14.16
N PRO A 68 3.16 -5.08 15.28
CA PRO A 68 1.79 -5.58 15.47
C PRO A 68 0.72 -4.48 15.47
N THR A 69 1.02 -3.35 16.12
CA THR A 69 0.12 -2.19 16.19
C THR A 69 -0.04 -1.54 14.82
N PHE A 70 1.05 -1.35 14.08
CA PHE A 70 1.02 -0.86 12.70
C PHE A 70 0.14 -1.75 11.80
N LEU A 71 0.31 -3.08 11.90
CA LEU A 71 -0.49 -4.03 11.12
C LEU A 71 -1.98 -3.96 11.48
N HIS A 72 -2.31 -3.76 12.76
CA HIS A 72 -3.69 -3.59 13.19
C HIS A 72 -4.31 -2.30 12.62
N LEU A 73 -3.59 -1.18 12.72
CA LEU A 73 -4.01 0.11 12.16
C LEU A 73 -4.16 0.05 10.63
N TYR A 74 -3.21 -0.58 9.94
CA TYR A 74 -3.28 -0.81 8.50
C TYR A 74 -4.56 -1.54 8.10
N LYS A 75 -4.92 -2.62 8.83
CA LYS A 75 -6.17 -3.37 8.56
C LYS A 75 -7.40 -2.50 8.77
N ILE A 76 -7.44 -1.75 9.86
CA ILE A 76 -8.56 -0.84 10.16
C ILE A 76 -8.69 0.22 9.07
N LEU A 77 -7.60 0.91 8.72
CA LEU A 77 -7.60 1.96 7.70
C LEU A 77 -7.99 1.43 6.32
N SER A 78 -7.55 0.21 5.97
CA SER A 78 -7.91 -0.46 4.71
C SER A 78 -9.40 -0.82 4.63
N VAL A 79 -10.00 -1.23 5.76
CA VAL A 79 -11.44 -1.51 5.82
C VAL A 79 -12.24 -0.20 5.88
N TYR A 80 -11.74 0.80 6.58
CA TYR A 80 -12.39 2.11 6.71
C TYR A 80 -12.52 2.84 5.38
N SER A 81 -11.49 2.78 4.52
CA SER A 81 -11.54 3.42 3.19
C SER A 81 -12.61 2.80 2.28
N VAL A 82 -12.91 1.51 2.45
CA VAL A 82 -13.97 0.81 1.71
C VAL A 82 -15.35 1.10 2.30
N LEU A 83 -15.49 1.11 3.62
CA LEU A 83 -16.77 1.31 4.30
C LEU A 83 -17.24 2.76 4.32
N ARG A 84 -16.30 3.71 4.35
CA ARG A 84 -16.59 5.14 4.37
C ARG A 84 -15.83 5.82 3.24
N PRO A 85 -16.39 5.87 2.02
CA PRO A 85 -15.79 6.62 0.94
C PRO A 85 -15.60 8.09 1.35
N PRO A 86 -14.56 8.76 0.84
CA PRO A 86 -14.24 10.13 1.21
C PRO A 86 -15.45 11.05 0.94
N LYS A 87 -15.81 11.88 1.94
CA LYS A 87 -16.94 12.83 1.83
C LYS A 87 -16.74 13.87 0.73
N HIS A 88 -15.49 14.13 0.33
CA HIS A 88 -15.14 15.08 -0.72
C HIS A 88 -14.07 14.47 -1.63
N GLY A 89 -14.42 14.40 -2.90
CA GLY A 89 -13.61 14.03 -4.06
C GLY A 89 -14.47 14.34 -5.29
N ASN A 90 -13.89 14.48 -6.48
CA ASN A 90 -14.62 14.69 -7.74
C ASN A 90 -15.46 13.45 -8.16
N CYS A 91 -16.00 12.71 -7.20
CA CYS A 91 -17.01 11.70 -7.42
C CYS A 91 -18.34 12.36 -7.05
N THR A 92 -19.01 12.95 -8.04
CA THR A 92 -20.43 13.27 -7.90
C THR A 92 -21.13 11.96 -7.52
N ILE A 93 -21.79 11.91 -6.36
CA ILE A 93 -22.62 10.75 -6.01
C ILE A 93 -23.87 10.83 -6.90
N THR A 94 -23.73 10.39 -8.14
CA THR A 94 -24.85 10.08 -9.01
C THR A 94 -25.36 8.71 -8.63
N ASP A 95 -26.51 8.71 -7.96
CA ASP A 95 -27.36 7.60 -7.56
C ASP A 95 -26.96 6.79 -6.31
N ALA A 96 -27.90 6.80 -5.35
CA ALA A 96 -27.81 6.21 -4.02
C ALA A 96 -28.04 4.68 -4.00
N ASP A 97 -27.95 4.02 -5.17
CA ASP A 97 -28.21 2.59 -5.37
C ASP A 97 -26.93 1.83 -5.78
N VAL A 98 -25.80 2.23 -5.20
CA VAL A 98 -24.55 1.46 -5.29
C VAL A 98 -24.57 0.30 -4.28
N PRO A 99 -24.09 -0.90 -4.65
CA PRO A 99 -24.02 -2.03 -3.73
C PRO A 99 -23.15 -1.66 -2.52
N LYS A 100 -23.81 -1.56 -1.36
CA LYS A 100 -23.16 -1.21 -0.10
C LYS A 100 -22.51 -2.47 0.44
N ILE A 101 -21.17 -2.51 0.44
CA ILE A 101 -20.42 -3.56 1.14
C ILE A 101 -20.75 -3.42 2.63
N SER A 102 -21.44 -4.43 3.18
CA SER A 102 -21.78 -4.48 4.59
C SER A 102 -20.64 -5.09 5.41
N LEU A 103 -20.64 -4.85 6.72
CA LEU A 103 -19.75 -5.55 7.65
C LEU A 103 -19.98 -7.07 7.63
N ALA A 104 -21.18 -7.54 7.26
CA ALA A 104 -21.47 -8.96 7.13
C ALA A 104 -20.74 -9.58 5.92
N ASP A 105 -20.62 -8.83 4.82
CA ASP A 105 -19.89 -9.27 3.62
C ASP A 105 -18.40 -9.41 3.92
N LEU A 106 -17.82 -8.42 4.64
CA LEU A 106 -16.44 -8.50 5.12
C LEU A 106 -16.23 -9.67 6.08
N ARG A 107 -17.17 -9.90 7.01
CA ARG A 107 -17.11 -11.06 7.92
C ARG A 107 -17.12 -12.37 7.14
N GLY A 108 -17.92 -12.48 6.09
CA GLY A 108 -17.95 -13.62 5.18
C GLY A 108 -16.57 -13.87 4.56
N ILE A 109 -15.97 -12.83 3.98
CA ILE A 109 -14.64 -12.89 3.33
C ILE A 109 -13.53 -13.29 4.32
N PHE A 110 -13.51 -12.71 5.53
CA PHE A 110 -12.45 -13.00 6.51
C PHE A 110 -12.60 -14.38 7.20
N HIS A 111 -13.81 -14.92 7.26
CA HIS A 111 -14.07 -16.26 7.80
C HIS A 111 -14.26 -17.32 6.71
N ASP A 112 -13.95 -16.98 5.45
CA ASP A 112 -14.05 -17.91 4.35
C ASP A 112 -12.98 -19.01 4.44
N LYS A 113 -13.45 -20.18 4.89
CA LYS A 113 -12.66 -21.41 5.00
C LYS A 113 -12.44 -22.11 3.66
N THR A 114 -13.04 -21.60 2.58
CA THR A 114 -12.87 -22.16 1.22
C THR A 114 -11.78 -21.43 0.42
N SER A 115 -11.25 -20.33 0.96
CA SER A 115 -10.18 -19.59 0.29
C SER A 115 -8.88 -20.40 0.18
N GLU A 116 -8.17 -20.28 -0.95
CA GLU A 116 -6.86 -20.92 -1.18
C GLU A 116 -5.84 -20.58 -0.07
N ARG A 117 -5.95 -19.38 0.49
CA ARG A 117 -5.16 -18.94 1.65
C ARG A 117 -5.44 -19.81 2.88
N PHE A 118 -6.70 -20.12 3.15
CA PHE A 118 -7.07 -20.95 4.30
C PHE A 118 -6.47 -22.35 4.14
N GLU A 119 -6.59 -22.97 2.97
CA GLU A 119 -5.98 -24.28 2.68
C GLU A 119 -4.46 -24.28 2.90
N LYS A 120 -3.77 -23.25 2.41
CA LYS A 120 -2.31 -23.10 2.60
C LYS A 120 -1.93 -22.98 4.08
N ILE A 121 -2.72 -22.24 4.87
CA ILE A 121 -2.50 -22.11 6.32
C ILE A 121 -2.76 -23.43 7.04
N VAL A 122 -3.79 -24.20 6.66
CA VAL A 122 -4.07 -25.52 7.24
C VAL A 122 -2.92 -26.49 6.95
N LYS A 123 -2.47 -26.59 5.69
CA LYS A 123 -1.33 -27.44 5.32
C LYS A 123 -0.05 -27.07 6.08
N LEU A 124 0.19 -25.78 6.29
CA LEU A 124 1.34 -25.31 7.07
C LEU A 124 1.24 -25.74 8.53
N LYS A 125 0.04 -25.63 9.14
CA LYS A 125 -0.21 -26.10 10.51
C LYS A 125 0.00 -27.60 10.63
N GLU A 126 -0.59 -28.40 9.74
CA GLU A 126 -0.42 -29.86 9.73
C GLU A 126 1.05 -30.26 9.63
N LYS A 127 1.82 -29.57 8.78
CA LYS A 127 3.26 -29.80 8.65
C LYS A 127 4.00 -29.43 9.94
N LEU A 128 3.67 -28.30 10.55
CA LEU A 128 4.30 -27.88 11.81
C LEU A 128 3.98 -28.86 12.95
N ASP A 129 2.72 -29.27 13.05
CA ASP A 129 2.25 -30.23 14.05
C ASP A 129 2.92 -31.60 13.86
N SER A 130 3.13 -32.03 12.61
CA SER A 130 3.88 -33.27 12.32
C SER A 130 5.35 -33.20 12.74
N LEU A 131 6.01 -32.06 12.55
CA LEU A 131 7.40 -31.86 12.98
C LEU A 131 7.54 -31.86 14.51
N ILE A 132 6.56 -31.27 15.21
CA ILE A 132 6.51 -31.28 16.69
C ILE A 132 6.24 -32.70 17.20
N ALA A 133 5.27 -33.41 16.61
CA ALA A 133 4.90 -34.76 17.05
C ALA A 133 6.02 -35.78 16.81
N ASN A 134 6.81 -35.61 15.74
CA ASN A 134 7.93 -36.48 15.41
C ASN A 134 9.24 -36.06 16.10
N ASN A 135 9.25 -34.97 16.88
CA ASN A 135 10.45 -34.42 17.52
C ASN A 135 11.57 -34.08 16.49
N GLU A 136 11.18 -33.73 15.26
CA GLU A 136 12.07 -33.37 14.15
C GLU A 136 12.31 -31.85 14.08
N TRP A 137 12.27 -31.18 15.24
CA TRP A 137 12.46 -29.73 15.37
C TRP A 137 13.94 -29.34 15.46
#